data_AF-A0A5C3NVW1-F1
#
_entry.id   AF-A0A5C3NVW1-F1
#
_cell.length_a   1.000
_cell.length_b   1.000
_cell.length_c   1.000
_cell.angle_alpha   90.00
_cell.angle_beta   90.00
_cell.angle_gamma   90.00
#
_symmetry.space_group_name_H-M   'P 1'
#
loop_
_entity.id
_entity.type
_entity.pdbx_description
1 polymer ?
#
loop_
_entity_poly.entity_id
_entity_poly.type
_entity_poly.pdbx_seq_one_letter_code
_entity_poly.pdbx_strand_id
1 'polypeptide(L)' 'EEYCMTMLTLFKPWRSGRDLRLDENTMWNDVFDTYEFSERQTQIMKFFHIKYECNDARDDYSAMRRQTGKGG' A
#
# COMPACT_ATOMS: atom_id res chain seq x y z
N GLU A 1 -0.78 7.76 -0.55
CA GLU A 1 0.38 8.43 -1.18
C GLU A 1 1.70 7.69 -0.89
N GLU A 2 2.06 7.45 0.38
CA GLU A 2 3.31 6.75 0.75
C GLU A 2 3.46 5.34 0.17
N TYR A 3 2.37 4.56 0.10
CA TYR A 3 2.40 3.23 -0.52
C TYR A 3 2.81 3.28 -1.99
N CYS A 4 2.16 4.12 -2.80
CA CYS A 4 2.47 4.28 -4.23
C CYS A 4 3.93 4.67 -4.44
N MET A 5 4.40 5.68 -3.70
CA MET A 5 5.79 6.12 -3.71
C MET A 5 6.76 4.99 -3.33
N THR A 6 6.46 4.24 -2.27
CA THR A 6 7.30 3.13 -1.80
C THR A 6 7.39 2.03 -2.86
N MET A 7 6.26 1.64 -3.44
CA MET A 7 6.21 0.60 -4.46
C MET A 7 6.96 1.01 -5.74
N LEU A 8 6.78 2.26 -6.19
CA LEU A 8 7.53 2.80 -7.32
C LEU A 8 9.04 2.81 -7.03
N THR A 9 9.44 3.23 -5.83
CA THR A 9 10.85 3.28 -5.42
C THR A 9 11.50 1.88 -5.43
N LEU A 10 10.75 0.84 -5.07
CA LEU A 10 11.27 -0.53 -5.00
C LEU A 10 11.32 -1.23 -6.36
N PHE A 11 10.34 -0.98 -7.23
CA PHE A 11 10.10 -1.84 -8.40
C PHE A 11 10.25 -1.16 -9.74
N LYS A 12 10.08 0.17 -9.82
CA LYS A 12 10.39 0.93 -11.03
C LYS A 12 11.91 1.12 -11.09
N PRO A 13 12.58 0.93 -12.23
CA PRO A 13 13.98 1.31 -12.36
C PRO A 13 14.12 2.84 -12.35
N TRP A 14 15.03 3.38 -11.54
CA TRP A 14 15.32 4.81 -11.49
C TRP A 14 16.79 5.07 -11.14
N ARG A 15 17.30 6.23 -11.55
CA ARG A 15 18.62 6.76 -11.18
C ARG A 15 18.51 8.05 -10.37
N SER A 16 17.39 8.76 -10.53
CA SER A 16 17.06 9.98 -9.80
C SER A 16 15.57 10.04 -9.47
N GLY A 17 15.18 10.92 -8.55
CA GLY A 17 13.77 11.12 -8.21
C GLY A 17 12.89 11.53 -9.40
N ARG A 18 13.47 12.14 -10.45
CA ARG A 18 12.74 12.52 -11.67
C ARG A 18 12.30 11.33 -12.51
N ASP A 19 13.01 10.21 -12.43
CA ASP A 19 12.59 8.97 -13.10
C ASP A 19 11.37 8.36 -12.38
N LEU A 20 11.24 8.60 -11.08
CA LEU A 20 10.08 8.17 -10.29
C LEU A 20 8.90 9.11 -10.51
N ARG A 21 9.11 10.43 -10.41
CA ARG A 21 8.07 11.45 -10.52
C ARG A 21 8.63 12.70 -11.23
N LEU A 22 8.02 13.09 -12.35
CA LEU A 22 8.55 14.14 -13.23
C LEU A 22 8.68 15.51 -12.52
N ASP A 23 7.62 15.90 -11.82
CA ASP A 23 7.52 17.15 -11.06
C ASP A 23 6.63 17.00 -9.83
N GLU A 24 6.55 18.05 -9.00
CA GLU A 24 5.76 18.06 -7.77
C GLU A 24 4.24 18.07 -8.00
N ASN A 25 3.78 18.46 -9.19
CA ASN A 25 2.36 18.48 -9.54
C ASN A 25 1.84 17.10 -9.93
N THR A 26 2.73 16.20 -10.32
CA THR A 26 2.40 14.82 -10.66
C THR A 26 2.02 14.04 -9.39
N MET A 27 0.84 13.44 -9.37
CA MET A 27 0.43 12.65 -8.21
C MET A 27 1.05 11.24 -8.25
N TRP A 28 1.44 10.73 -7.07
CA TRP A 28 2.09 9.42 -6.97
C TRP A 28 1.18 8.25 -7.37
N ASN A 29 -0.14 8.38 -7.18
CA ASN A 29 -1.12 7.38 -7.61
C ASN A 29 -1.14 7.30 -9.15
N ASP A 30 -1.12 8.43 -9.86
CA ASP A 30 -1.21 8.44 -11.32
C ASP A 30 0.01 7.72 -11.95
N VAL A 31 1.20 7.94 -11.39
CA VAL A 31 2.41 7.24 -11.84
C VAL A 31 2.36 5.75 -11.49
N PHE A 32 1.81 5.42 -10.33
CA PHE A 32 1.66 4.03 -9.88
C PHE A 32 0.67 3.26 -10.77
N ASP A 33 -0.49 3.87 -11.07
CA ASP A 33 -1.55 3.27 -11.86
C ASP A 33 -1.16 3.09 -13.34
N THR A 34 -0.25 3.92 -13.83
CA THR A 34 0.28 3.84 -15.21
C THR A 34 1.53 2.97 -15.36
N TYR A 35 2.21 2.64 -14.26
CA TYR A 35 3.40 1.80 -14.30
C TYR A 35 3.04 0.32 -14.32
N GLU A 36 3.49 -0.39 -15.36
CA GLU A 36 3.27 -1.82 -15.50
C GLU A 36 4.22 -2.61 -14.58
N PHE A 37 3.69 -3.03 -13.43
CA PHE A 37 4.36 -4.00 -12.57
C PHE A 37 4.27 -5.40 -13.18
N SER A 38 5.36 -6.15 -13.12
CA SER A 38 5.34 -7.57 -13.45
C SER A 38 4.47 -8.36 -12.46
N GLU A 39 3.93 -9.49 -12.88
CA GLU A 39 3.11 -10.36 -12.02
C GLU A 39 3.83 -10.73 -10.71
N ARG A 40 5.13 -11.02 -10.79
CA ARG A 40 5.96 -11.32 -9.62
C ARG A 40 6.02 -10.14 -8.65
N GLN A 41 6.17 -8.91 -9.15
CA GLN A 41 6.20 -7.71 -8.31
C GLN A 41 4.83 -7.51 -7.64
N THR A 42 3.73 -7.63 -8.38
CA THR A 42 2.37 -7.55 -7.81
C THR A 42 2.12 -8.60 -6.73
N GLN A 43 2.60 -9.83 -6.91
CA GLN A 43 2.54 -10.87 -5.87
C GLN A 43 3.31 -10.46 -4.61
N ILE A 44 4.50 -9.88 -4.77
CA ILE A 44 5.31 -9.40 -3.64
C ILE A 44 4.59 -8.26 -2.91
N MET A 45 4.02 -7.30 -3.65
CA MET A 45 3.29 -6.15 -3.09
C MET A 45 2.14 -6.56 -2.16
N LYS A 46 1.41 -7.65 -2.48
CA LYS A 46 0.35 -8.18 -1.60
C LYS A 46 0.87 -8.49 -0.19
N PHE A 47 2.12 -8.91 -0.08
CA PHE A 47 2.72 -9.24 1.22
C PHE A 47 3.15 -8.01 2.03
N PHE A 48 3.28 -6.82 1.41
CA PHE A 48 3.58 -5.58 2.13
C PHE A 48 2.41 -5.12 3.02
N HIS A 49 1.18 -5.49 2.67
CA HIS A 49 -0.02 -5.15 3.44
C HIS A 49 -0.37 -6.15 4.54
N ILE A 50 0.24 -7.35 4.57
CA ILE A 50 -0.11 -8.41 5.54
C ILE A 50 -0.10 -7.90 6.98
N LYS A 51 0.91 -7.12 7.38
CA LYS A 51 1.00 -6.62 8.76
C LYS A 51 -0.21 -5.74 9.11
N TYR A 52 -0.63 -4.90 8.18
CA TYR A 52 -1.78 -4.02 8.36
C TYR A 52 -3.08 -4.82 8.35
N GLU A 53 -3.24 -5.75 7.40
CA GLU A 53 -4.39 -6.68 7.35
C GLU A 53 -4.56 -7.48 8.64
N CYS A 54 -3.47 -7.99 9.22
CA CYS A 54 -3.52 -8.70 10.50
C CYS A 54 -3.90 -7.78 11.67
N ASN A 55 -3.43 -6.53 11.66
CA ASN A 55 -3.79 -5.56 12.69
C ASN A 55 -5.26 -5.18 12.60
N ASP A 56 -5.77 -4.90 11.40
CA ASP A 56 -7.16 -4.57 11.14
C ASP A 56 -8.07 -5.73 11.57
N ALA A 57 -7.74 -6.97 11.17
CA ALA A 57 -8.49 -8.17 11.58
C ALA A 57 -8.53 -8.36 13.12
N ARG A 58 -7.43 -8.06 13.83
CA ARG A 58 -7.37 -8.15 15.29
C ARG A 58 -8.23 -7.06 15.96
N ASP A 59 -8.16 -5.85 15.43
CA ASP A 59 -8.85 -4.70 15.99
C ASP A 59 -10.36 -4.81 15.72
N ASP A 60 -10.77 -5.32 14.55
CA ASP A 60 -12.15 -5.69 14.22
C ASP A 60 -12.69 -6.77 15.17
N TYR A 61 -11.91 -7.82 15.45
CA TYR A 61 -12.29 -8.86 16.40
C TYR A 61 -12.48 -8.28 17.82
N SER A 62 -11.59 -7.38 18.22
CA SER A 62 -11.66 -6.70 19.52
C SER A 62 -12.86 -5.76 19.63
N ALA A 63 -13.18 -5.02 18.55
CA ALA A 63 -14.34 -4.15 18.45
C ALA A 63 -15.65 -4.94 18.50
N MET A 64 -15.73 -6.08 17.78
CA MET A 64 -16.87 -6.98 17.82
C MET A 64 -17.17 -7.47 19.24
N ARG A 65 -16.14 -7.90 19.99
CA ARG A 65 -16.31 -8.34 21.39
C ARG A 65 -16.82 -7.23 22.32
N ARG A 66 -16.35 -6.00 22.13
CA ARG A 66 -16.81 -4.84 22.93
C ARG A 66 -18.26 -4.48 22.61
N GLN A 67 -18.69 -4.62 21.36
CA GLN A 67 -20.08 -4.39 20.96
C GLN A 67 -21.00 -5.47 21.53
N THR A 68 -20.62 -6.75 21.46
CA THR A 68 -21.42 -7.86 22.02
C THR A 68 -21.49 -7.85 23.55
N GLY A 69 -20.51 -7.27 24.25
CA GLY A 69 -20.48 -7.20 25.71
C GLY A 69 -21.28 -6.05 26.34
N LYS A 70 -21.83 -5.12 25.55
CA LYS A 70 -22.61 -3.96 26.04
C LYS A 70 -24.13 -4.18 26.05
N GLY A 71 -24.61 -5.37 25.68
CA GLY A 71 -26.03 -5.72 25.61
C GLY A 71 -26.52 -6.71 26.66
N GLY A 72 -25.76 -6.95 27.73
CA GLY A 72 -26.10 -7.84 28.85
C GLY A 72 -26.33 -7.08 30.15
#